data_AF-A0A3E1IPE5-F1
#
_entry.id   AF-A0A3E1IPE5-F1
#
_cell.length_a   1.000
_cell.length_b   1.000
_cell.length_c   1.000
_cell.angle_alpha   90.00
_cell.angle_beta   90.00
_cell.angle_gamma   90.00
#
_symmetry.space_group_name_H-M   'P 1'
#
loop_
_entity.id
_entity.type
_entity.pdbx_description
1 polymer ?
#
loop_
_entity_poly.entity_id
_entity_poly.type
_entity_poly.pdbx_seq_one_letter_code
_entity_poly.pdbx_strand_id
1 'polypeptide(L)'
;MITQKHIIDDEIISFDEIDDAETAQVFLQEKLEQVSNELQSDSVDSKELGKLGETYAALRLMQQGWHVIDRNWHSRQGELDLVMITPEQKLVFVEVKTRRSVQYGTPLEAINQDKRNKLRKAGMQWIEKFGTDIPRYRIRFDAVSILVINKYTYSDSACMIQALEEIDNNSNIQFTHIPGAF
;
A
#
# COMPACT_ATOMS: atom_id res chain seq x y z
N MET A 1 23.03 8.57 -8.57
CA MET A 1 21.73 8.23 -9.18
C MET A 1 21.18 7.06 -8.40
N ILE A 2 19.89 7.05 -8.04
CA ILE A 2 19.27 5.77 -7.66
C ILE A 2 19.34 4.91 -8.91
N THR A 3 20.31 4.01 -8.95
CA THR A 3 20.28 2.92 -9.91
C THR A 3 18.98 2.21 -9.65
N GLN A 4 18.08 2.13 -10.64
CA GLN A 4 16.92 1.25 -10.57
C GLN A 4 17.42 -0.12 -10.13
N LYS A 5 17.15 -0.47 -8.88
CA LYS A 5 17.33 -1.80 -8.36
C LYS A 5 15.91 -2.31 -8.24
N HIS A 6 15.47 -3.00 -9.27
CA HIS A 6 14.25 -3.78 -9.22
C HIS A 6 14.54 -4.97 -8.31
N ILE A 7 14.25 -4.83 -7.02
CA ILE A 7 14.15 -5.96 -6.11
C ILE A 7 12.66 -6.21 -5.95
N ILE A 8 12.21 -7.32 -6.51
CA ILE A 8 10.83 -7.77 -6.50
C ILE A 8 10.87 -9.23 -6.06
N ASP A 9 10.19 -9.57 -4.95
CA ASP A 9 10.24 -10.86 -4.24
C ASP A 9 9.82 -12.07 -5.10
N ASP A 10 10.72 -12.56 -5.95
CA ASP A 10 10.63 -13.79 -6.76
C ASP A 10 9.41 -13.95 -7.69
N GLU A 11 8.40 -13.07 -7.68
CA GLU A 11 7.34 -12.97 -8.70
C GLU A 11 6.45 -11.71 -8.53
N ILE A 12 6.89 -10.53 -9.03
CA ILE A 12 6.01 -9.52 -9.65
C ILE A 12 6.74 -8.98 -10.89
N ILE A 13 6.03 -8.97 -12.02
CA ILE A 13 6.58 -8.88 -13.38
C ILE A 13 7.21 -7.50 -13.65
N SER A 14 8.32 -7.51 -14.39
CA SER A 14 8.92 -6.33 -15.00
C SER A 14 7.97 -5.74 -16.05
N PHE A 15 7.33 -4.62 -15.75
CA PHE A 15 6.57 -3.87 -16.76
C PHE A 15 7.46 -3.25 -17.83
N ASP A 16 8.77 -3.17 -17.58
CA ASP A 16 9.75 -2.71 -18.58
C ASP A 16 9.97 -3.75 -19.70
N GLU A 17 9.46 -4.99 -19.55
CA GLU A 17 9.49 -6.04 -20.59
C GLU A 17 8.16 -6.17 -21.36
N ILE A 18 7.12 -5.46 -20.93
CA ILE A 18 5.83 -5.43 -21.61
C ILE A 18 5.78 -4.14 -22.42
N ASP A 19 6.20 -4.21 -23.69
CA ASP A 19 6.17 -3.08 -24.64
C ASP A 19 4.75 -2.51 -24.91
N ASP A 20 3.71 -3.19 -24.40
CA ASP A 20 2.32 -2.81 -24.57
C ASP A 20 1.64 -2.45 -23.23
N ALA A 21 1.32 -1.16 -23.08
CA ALA A 21 0.67 -0.62 -21.88
C ALA A 21 -0.72 -1.25 -21.61
N GLU A 22 -1.41 -1.72 -22.66
CA GLU A 22 -2.69 -2.39 -22.52
C GLU A 22 -2.52 -3.76 -21.85
N THR A 23 -1.58 -4.58 -22.33
CA THR A 23 -1.20 -5.86 -21.72
C THR A 23 -0.75 -5.69 -20.26
N ALA A 24 0.02 -4.66 -19.97
CA ALA A 24 0.44 -4.33 -18.60
C ALA A 24 -0.75 -4.05 -17.66
N GLN A 25 -1.72 -3.26 -18.13
CA GLN A 25 -2.92 -2.94 -17.35
C GLN A 25 -3.81 -4.16 -17.13
N VAL A 26 -3.96 -5.02 -18.14
CA VAL A 26 -4.72 -6.28 -18.02
C VAL A 26 -4.08 -7.18 -16.96
N PHE A 27 -2.75 -7.37 -17.00
CA PHE A 27 -2.05 -8.17 -16.00
C PHE A 27 -2.17 -7.59 -14.58
N LEU A 28 -2.04 -6.27 -14.42
CA LEU A 28 -2.25 -5.60 -13.13
C LEU A 28 -3.66 -5.84 -12.61
N GLN A 29 -4.66 -5.74 -13.48
CA GLN A 29 -6.06 -5.95 -13.13
C GLN A 29 -6.31 -7.39 -12.66
N GLU A 30 -5.79 -8.39 -13.38
CA GLU A 30 -5.90 -9.80 -13.00
C GLU A 30 -5.25 -10.08 -11.64
N LYS A 31 -4.05 -9.55 -11.41
CA LYS A 31 -3.36 -9.69 -10.12
C LYS A 31 -4.09 -8.98 -8.99
N LEU A 32 -4.64 -7.80 -9.25
CA LEU A 32 -5.42 -7.08 -8.26
C LEU A 32 -6.68 -7.86 -7.88
N GLU A 33 -7.37 -8.47 -8.85
CA GLU A 33 -8.54 -9.30 -8.61
C GLU A 33 -8.18 -10.55 -7.79
N GLN A 34 -7.08 -11.23 -8.12
CA GLN A 34 -6.58 -12.37 -7.35
C GLN A 34 -6.36 -11.99 -5.88
N VAL A 35 -5.58 -10.94 -5.61
CA VAL A 35 -5.26 -10.50 -4.24
C VAL A 35 -6.51 -9.98 -3.51
N SER A 36 -7.44 -9.35 -4.23
CA SER A 36 -8.74 -8.93 -3.69
C SER A 36 -9.57 -10.11 -3.17
N ASN A 37 -9.56 -11.23 -3.89
CA ASN A 37 -10.25 -12.45 -3.48
C ASN A 37 -9.59 -13.07 -2.25
N GLU A 38 -8.25 -13.12 -2.21
CA GLU A 38 -7.50 -13.62 -1.06
C GLU A 38 -7.74 -12.77 0.20
N LEU A 39 -7.73 -11.43 0.07
CA LEU A 39 -8.00 -10.51 1.18
C LEU A 39 -9.36 -10.74 1.84
N GLN A 40 -10.37 -11.08 1.04
CA GLN A 40 -11.75 -11.34 1.48
C GLN A 40 -11.94 -12.73 2.10
N SER A 41 -10.94 -13.62 2.04
CA SER A 41 -11.04 -14.96 2.62
C SER A 41 -11.00 -14.94 4.15
N ASP A 42 -12.00 -15.50 4.82
CA ASP A 42 -12.06 -15.59 6.28
C ASP A 42 -10.96 -16.45 6.91
N SER A 43 -10.30 -17.32 6.13
CA SER A 43 -9.25 -18.22 6.62
C SER A 43 -7.88 -17.56 6.82
N VAL A 44 -7.68 -16.36 6.27
CA VAL A 44 -6.41 -15.64 6.30
C VAL A 44 -6.15 -15.09 7.71
N ASP A 45 -4.98 -15.37 8.26
CA ASP A 45 -4.57 -14.87 9.58
C ASP A 45 -4.15 -13.39 9.53
N SER A 46 -3.93 -12.77 10.69
CA SER A 46 -3.57 -11.33 10.76
C SER A 46 -2.25 -10.97 10.06
N LYS A 47 -1.28 -11.89 10.01
CA LYS A 47 0.04 -11.64 9.41
C LYS A 47 -0.06 -11.73 7.89
N GLU A 48 -0.74 -12.75 7.41
CA GLU A 48 -1.04 -12.93 5.99
C GLU A 48 -1.94 -11.80 5.47
N LEU A 49 -2.94 -11.37 6.25
CA LEU A 49 -3.78 -10.21 5.93
C LEU A 49 -2.96 -8.93 5.76
N GLY A 50 -1.96 -8.71 6.61
CA GLY A 50 -1.02 -7.59 6.49
C GLY A 50 -0.28 -7.63 5.15
N LYS A 51 0.35 -8.77 4.84
CA LYS A 51 1.09 -8.98 3.59
C LYS A 51 0.23 -8.82 2.34
N LEU A 52 -0.97 -9.40 2.34
CA LEU A 52 -1.91 -9.28 1.24
C LEU A 52 -2.33 -7.83 1.03
N GLY A 53 -2.53 -7.08 2.12
CA GLY A 53 -2.85 -5.67 2.03
C GLY A 53 -1.70 -4.82 1.50
N GLU A 54 -0.46 -5.09 1.89
CA GLU A 54 0.72 -4.45 1.32
C GLU A 54 0.82 -4.71 -0.20
N THR A 55 0.60 -5.96 -0.62
CA THR A 55 0.55 -6.32 -2.05
C THR A 55 -0.58 -5.59 -2.78
N TYR A 56 -1.80 -5.59 -2.21
CA TYR A 56 -2.94 -4.89 -2.79
C TYR A 56 -2.69 -3.39 -2.90
N ALA A 57 -2.09 -2.77 -1.88
CA ALA A 57 -1.75 -1.36 -1.89
C ALA A 57 -0.74 -1.03 -3.00
N ALA A 58 0.31 -1.84 -3.14
CA ALA A 58 1.28 -1.68 -4.21
C ALA A 58 0.60 -1.77 -5.59
N LEU A 59 -0.22 -2.79 -5.84
CA LEU A 59 -0.93 -2.97 -7.10
C LEU A 59 -1.88 -1.80 -7.42
N ARG A 60 -2.66 -1.31 -6.45
CA ARG A 60 -3.55 -0.14 -6.64
C ARG A 60 -2.77 1.12 -6.99
N LEU A 61 -1.63 1.36 -6.34
CA LEU A 61 -0.78 2.51 -6.63
C LEU A 61 -0.08 2.34 -8.00
N MET A 62 0.29 1.11 -8.38
CA MET A 62 0.85 0.81 -9.71
C MET A 62 -0.16 1.07 -10.84
N GLN A 63 -1.45 0.76 -10.64
CA GLN A 63 -2.51 1.16 -11.59
C GLN A 63 -2.60 2.69 -11.77
N GLN A 64 -2.17 3.46 -10.78
CA GLN A 64 -2.06 4.92 -10.85
C GLN A 64 -0.72 5.41 -11.44
N GLY A 65 0.10 4.50 -11.98
CA GLY A 65 1.41 4.80 -12.59
C GLY A 65 2.56 4.93 -11.60
N TRP A 66 2.39 4.50 -10.34
CA TRP A 66 3.48 4.47 -9.38
C TRP A 66 4.38 3.26 -9.60
N HIS A 67 5.66 3.40 -9.27
CA HIS A 67 6.66 2.34 -9.42
C HIS A 67 7.12 1.87 -8.05
N VAL A 68 7.09 0.56 -7.81
CA VAL A 68 7.66 -0.03 -6.59
C VAL A 68 9.18 0.00 -6.70
N ILE A 69 9.85 0.45 -5.64
CA ILE A 69 11.31 0.46 -5.52
C ILE A 69 11.79 -0.54 -4.47
N ASP A 70 11.05 -0.68 -3.36
CA ASP A 70 11.38 -1.61 -2.28
C ASP A 70 10.09 -1.97 -1.52
N ARG A 71 10.10 -3.12 -0.84
CA ARG A 71 8.97 -3.63 -0.06
C ARG A 71 9.47 -4.30 1.21
N ASN A 72 8.69 -4.20 2.29
CA ASN A 72 8.97 -4.84 3.57
C ASN A 72 10.44 -4.65 3.99
N TRP A 73 10.95 -3.41 3.84
CA TRP A 73 12.34 -3.10 4.08
C TRP A 73 12.58 -2.93 5.57
N HIS A 74 13.57 -3.64 6.12
CA HIS A 74 13.89 -3.59 7.54
C HIS A 74 15.24 -2.95 7.83
N SER A 75 15.30 -2.23 8.94
CA SER A 75 16.51 -1.64 9.49
C SER A 75 16.51 -1.68 11.01
N ARG A 76 17.63 -1.29 11.60
CA ARG A 76 17.73 -1.14 13.07
C ARG A 76 16.77 -0.07 13.63
N GLN A 77 16.35 0.89 12.81
CA GLN A 77 15.54 2.04 13.24
C GLN A 77 14.04 1.85 13.03
N GLY A 78 13.64 0.81 12.29
CA GLY A 78 12.26 0.54 11.94
C GLY A 78 12.14 -0.18 10.59
N GLU A 79 10.92 -0.28 10.12
CA GLU A 79 10.53 -0.92 8.88
C GLU A 79 9.81 0.06 7.94
N LEU A 80 9.80 -0.26 6.65
CA LEU A 80 9.08 0.45 5.60
C LEU A 80 8.27 -0.58 4.81
N ASP A 81 6.94 -0.44 4.82
CA ASP A 81 6.08 -1.39 4.12
C ASP A 81 6.29 -1.29 2.60
N LEU A 82 6.21 -0.07 2.04
CA LEU A 82 6.49 0.19 0.63
C LEU A 82 7.39 1.42 0.44
N VAL A 83 8.29 1.35 -0.54
CA VAL A 83 9.05 2.48 -1.08
C VAL A 83 8.73 2.59 -2.56
N MET A 84 8.20 3.74 -2.98
CA MET A 84 7.68 3.92 -4.34
C MET A 84 8.10 5.25 -4.97
N ILE A 85 8.04 5.32 -6.30
CA ILE A 85 8.19 6.54 -7.08
C ILE A 85 6.86 6.89 -7.74
N THR A 86 6.38 8.12 -7.55
CA THR A 86 5.16 8.63 -8.21
C THR A 86 5.43 9.02 -9.66
N PRO A 87 4.40 9.16 -10.51
CA PRO A 87 4.54 9.73 -11.85
C PRO A 87 5.25 11.10 -11.88
N GLU A 88 5.11 11.90 -10.82
CA GLU A 88 5.79 13.21 -10.66
C GLU A 88 7.21 13.09 -10.07
N GLN A 89 7.80 11.89 -10.07
CA GLN A 89 9.16 11.60 -9.60
C GLN A 89 9.39 11.93 -8.11
N LYS A 90 8.38 11.73 -7.26
CA LYS A 90 8.52 11.82 -5.80
C LYS A 90 8.85 10.44 -5.23
N LEU A 91 9.81 10.39 -4.32
CA LEU A 91 10.09 9.21 -3.50
C LEU A 91 9.12 9.19 -2.33
N VAL A 92 8.32 8.14 -2.25
CA VAL A 92 7.25 8.01 -1.26
C VAL A 92 7.45 6.75 -0.44
N PHE A 93 7.49 6.93 0.88
CA PHE A 93 7.40 5.83 1.84
C PHE A 93 5.93 5.66 2.23
N VAL A 94 5.35 4.51 1.95
CA VAL A 94 3.93 4.24 2.22
C VAL A 94 3.84 3.24 3.37
N GLU A 95 3.17 3.63 4.45
CA GLU A 95 2.73 2.72 5.50
C GLU A 95 1.34 2.18 5.15
N VAL A 96 1.14 0.87 5.25
CA VAL A 96 -0.10 0.19 4.90
C VAL A 96 -0.77 -0.36 6.16
N LYS A 97 -2.09 -0.16 6.26
CA LYS A 97 -2.92 -0.70 7.33
C LYS A 97 -4.12 -1.44 6.76
N THR A 98 -4.18 -2.74 7.02
CA THR A 98 -5.29 -3.60 6.60
C THR A 98 -6.13 -4.00 7.80
N ARG A 99 -7.46 -3.90 7.69
CA ARG A 99 -8.40 -4.20 8.77
C ARG A 99 -9.66 -4.89 8.24
N ARG A 100 -10.36 -5.61 9.12
CA ARG A 100 -11.66 -6.25 8.84
C ARG A 100 -12.85 -5.61 9.56
N SER A 101 -12.62 -4.58 10.37
CA SER A 101 -13.68 -3.90 11.12
C SER A 101 -13.41 -2.41 11.27
N VAL A 102 -14.50 -1.65 11.33
CA VAL A 102 -14.52 -0.19 11.57
C VAL A 102 -14.49 0.18 13.05
N GLN A 103 -14.44 -0.80 13.96
CA GLN A 103 -14.52 -0.58 15.41
C GLN A 103 -13.32 0.17 16.00
N TYR A 104 -12.25 0.41 15.23
CA TYR A 104 -10.98 0.94 15.70
C TYR A 104 -10.64 2.30 15.08
N GLY A 105 -11.53 3.30 15.20
CA GLY A 105 -11.26 4.70 14.83
C GLY A 105 -10.85 4.92 13.36
N THR A 106 -10.55 6.15 12.99
CA THR A 106 -10.03 6.47 11.64
C THR A 106 -8.55 6.08 11.52
N PRO A 107 -8.06 5.76 10.31
CA PRO A 107 -6.64 5.44 10.08
C PRO A 107 -5.67 6.51 10.58
N LEU A 108 -6.09 7.79 10.51
CA LEU A 108 -5.33 8.95 10.98
C LEU A 108 -5.18 8.98 12.51
N GLU A 109 -6.20 8.55 13.26
CA GLU A 109 -6.16 8.49 14.73
C GLU A 109 -5.18 7.43 15.25
N ALA A 110 -4.91 6.40 14.44
CA ALA A 110 -4.03 5.28 14.81
C ALA A 110 -2.53 5.57 14.60
N ILE A 111 -2.17 6.69 13.97
CA ILE A 111 -0.76 7.05 13.71
C ILE A 111 -0.24 7.94 14.84
N ASN A 112 0.28 7.32 15.89
CA ASN A 112 0.88 8.05 17.01
C ASN A 112 2.25 8.66 16.62
N GLN A 113 2.71 9.66 17.38
CA GLN A 113 3.97 10.37 17.15
C GLN A 113 5.18 9.43 17.02
N ASP A 114 5.20 8.34 17.79
CA ASP A 114 6.29 7.37 17.80
C ASP A 114 6.38 6.59 16.50
N LYS A 115 5.24 6.17 15.94
CA LYS A 115 5.14 5.52 14.63
C LYS A 115 5.70 6.44 13.54
N ARG A 116 5.34 7.74 13.56
CA ARG A 116 5.89 8.74 12.62
C ARG A 116 7.40 8.88 12.74
N ASN A 117 7.91 8.94 13.97
CA ASN A 117 9.35 9.08 14.22
C ASN A 117 10.14 7.85 13.75
N LYS A 118 9.63 6.64 13.97
CA LYS A 118 10.25 5.40 13.47
C LYS A 118 10.27 5.35 11.94
N LEU A 119 9.13 5.66 11.30
CA LEU A 119 9.02 5.67 9.85
C LEU A 119 9.98 6.67 9.21
N ARG A 120 10.06 7.89 9.76
CA ARG A 120 11.05 8.89 9.30
C ARG A 120 12.48 8.40 9.43
N LYS A 121 12.86 7.80 10.57
CA LYS A 121 14.22 7.27 10.76
C LYS A 121 14.53 6.14 9.79
N ALA A 122 13.58 5.22 9.57
CA ALA A 122 13.71 4.14 8.60
C ALA A 122 13.87 4.70 7.18
N GLY A 123 13.02 5.64 6.76
CA GLY A 123 13.11 6.29 5.45
C GLY A 123 14.44 7.01 5.23
N MET A 124 14.96 7.70 6.25
CA MET A 124 16.27 8.33 6.19
C MET A 124 17.41 7.31 6.03
N GLN A 125 17.36 6.17 6.72
CA GLN A 125 18.35 5.10 6.54
C GLN A 125 18.26 4.45 5.17
N TRP A 126 17.05 4.30 4.63
CA TRP A 126 16.85 3.81 3.27
C TRP A 126 17.51 4.77 2.25
N ILE A 127 17.28 6.08 2.39
CA ILE A 127 17.88 7.11 1.54
C ILE A 127 19.41 7.13 1.67
N GLU A 128 19.95 7.04 2.88
CA GLU A 128 21.40 6.99 3.09
C GLU A 128 22.02 5.77 2.39
N LYS A 129 21.31 4.63 2.40
CA LYS A 129 21.77 3.39 1.79
C LYS A 129 21.64 3.37 0.26
N PHE A 130 20.61 4.00 -0.30
CA PHE A 130 20.23 3.81 -1.71
C PHE A 130 20.02 5.10 -2.52
N GLY A 131 19.95 6.28 -1.88
CA GLY A 131 19.30 7.49 -2.41
C GLY A 131 20.06 8.80 -2.27
N THR A 132 21.39 8.82 -2.45
CA THR A 132 22.25 9.99 -2.17
C THR A 132 21.90 11.26 -2.97
N ASP A 133 21.12 11.17 -4.05
CA ASP A 133 20.87 12.29 -4.97
C ASP A 133 19.40 12.76 -5.02
N ILE A 134 18.52 12.23 -4.15
CA ILE A 134 17.11 12.67 -4.14
C ILE A 134 16.97 13.97 -3.34
N PRO A 135 16.48 15.06 -3.96
CA PRO A 135 16.22 16.29 -3.23
C PRO A 135 15.14 16.10 -2.17
N ARG A 136 15.34 16.66 -0.97
CA ARG A 136 14.42 16.48 0.16
C ARG A 136 12.96 16.86 -0.15
N TYR A 137 12.74 17.87 -0.99
CA TYR A 137 11.40 18.32 -1.38
C TYR A 137 10.64 17.33 -2.26
N ARG A 138 11.30 16.27 -2.75
CA ARG A 138 10.68 15.16 -3.49
C ARG A 138 10.36 13.96 -2.60
N ILE A 139 10.61 14.03 -1.29
CA ILE A 139 10.32 12.95 -0.35
C ILE A 139 8.96 13.18 0.29
N ARG A 140 8.12 12.14 0.31
CA ARG A 140 6.82 12.14 1.00
C ARG A 140 6.66 10.86 1.83
N PHE A 141 5.85 10.95 2.87
CA PHE A 141 5.44 9.82 3.68
C PHE A 141 3.92 9.76 3.64
N ASP A 142 3.39 8.66 3.12
CA ASP A 142 1.96 8.45 2.88
C ASP A 142 1.45 7.31 3.74
N ALA A 143 0.14 7.31 3.99
CA ALA A 143 -0.55 6.18 4.59
C ALA A 143 -1.58 5.60 3.61
N VAL A 144 -1.72 4.29 3.59
CA VAL A 144 -2.80 3.58 2.93
C VAL A 144 -3.58 2.80 3.97
N SER A 145 -4.91 2.94 3.93
CA SER A 145 -5.84 2.13 4.71
C SER A 145 -6.64 1.23 3.78
N ILE A 146 -6.72 -0.05 4.12
CA ILE A 146 -7.50 -1.06 3.45
C ILE A 146 -8.49 -1.63 4.46
N LEU A 147 -9.77 -1.40 4.24
CA LEU A 147 -10.84 -2.00 5.02
C LEU A 147 -11.50 -3.10 4.19
N VAL A 148 -11.36 -4.34 4.64
CA VAL A 148 -12.05 -5.50 4.07
C VAL A 148 -13.36 -5.70 4.83
N ILE A 149 -14.47 -5.40 4.18
CA ILE A 149 -15.81 -5.53 4.69
C ILE A 149 -16.30 -6.96 4.39
N ASN A 150 -16.53 -7.78 5.41
CA ASN A 150 -17.12 -9.10 5.14
C ASN A 150 -18.67 -8.99 5.03
N LYS A 151 -19.25 -9.62 4.00
CA LYS A 151 -20.70 -9.64 3.73
C LYS A 151 -21.53 -10.24 4.86
N TYR A 152 -20.92 -11.06 5.72
CA TYR A 152 -21.60 -11.74 6.83
C TYR A 152 -21.63 -10.93 8.15
N THR A 153 -20.96 -9.78 8.23
CA THR A 153 -20.83 -9.02 9.49
C THR A 153 -21.94 -7.97 9.70
N TYR A 154 -22.90 -7.84 8.77
CA TYR A 154 -24.01 -6.90 8.91
C TYR A 154 -25.28 -7.58 9.42
N SER A 155 -25.43 -7.67 10.74
CA SER A 155 -26.73 -7.91 11.38
C SER A 155 -27.45 -6.63 11.79
N ASP A 156 -26.78 -5.48 11.82
CA ASP A 156 -27.35 -4.19 12.24
C ASP A 156 -27.30 -3.14 11.12
N SER A 157 -28.49 -2.81 10.59
CA SER A 157 -28.71 -2.04 9.37
C SER A 157 -28.29 -0.56 9.43
N ALA A 158 -27.91 -0.03 10.59
CA ALA A 158 -27.64 1.40 10.78
C ALA A 158 -26.22 1.83 10.37
N CYS A 159 -25.20 0.97 10.52
CA CYS A 159 -23.81 1.28 10.14
C CYS A 159 -23.57 1.16 8.61
N MET A 160 -24.51 0.53 7.90
CA MET A 160 -24.40 0.23 6.48
C MET A 160 -24.46 1.49 5.61
N ILE A 161 -25.23 2.51 6.02
CA ILE A 161 -25.49 3.70 5.18
C ILE A 161 -24.28 4.65 5.09
N GLN A 162 -23.36 4.65 6.06
CA GLN A 162 -22.18 5.53 6.02
C GLN A 162 -20.94 4.89 5.35
N ALA A 163 -20.87 3.55 5.25
CA ALA A 163 -19.73 2.87 4.63
C ALA A 163 -19.89 2.67 3.10
N LEU A 164 -21.08 2.95 2.55
CA LEU A 164 -21.45 2.60 1.17
C LEU A 164 -21.14 3.66 0.11
N GLU A 165 -20.75 4.89 0.48
CA GLU A 165 -20.53 5.97 -0.51
C GLU A 165 -19.18 5.87 -1.26
N GLU A 166 -18.25 5.02 -0.81
CA GLU A 166 -16.94 4.80 -1.44
C GLU A 166 -16.59 3.31 -1.63
N ILE A 167 -17.60 2.44 -1.75
CA ILE A 167 -17.34 1.04 -2.11
C ILE A 167 -17.18 0.96 -3.62
N ASP A 168 -15.97 0.61 -4.06
CA ASP A 168 -15.69 0.19 -5.42
C ASP A 168 -16.67 -0.97 -5.75
N ASN A 169 -17.61 -0.74 -6.67
CA ASN A 169 -18.87 -1.49 -6.84
C ASN A 169 -18.73 -3.03 -7.04
N ASN A 170 -17.51 -3.57 -7.12
CA ASN A 170 -17.22 -4.98 -7.31
C ASN A 170 -16.39 -5.64 -6.19
N SER A 171 -15.93 -4.92 -5.16
CA SER A 171 -15.13 -5.50 -4.07
C SER A 171 -15.58 -4.97 -2.73
N ASN A 172 -15.75 -5.85 -1.74
CA ASN A 172 -16.00 -5.40 -0.36
C ASN A 172 -14.72 -4.83 0.29
N ILE A 173 -13.89 -4.11 -0.47
CA ILE A 173 -12.62 -3.55 -0.04
C ILE A 173 -12.69 -2.04 -0.26
N GLN A 174 -12.56 -1.28 0.82
CA GLN A 174 -12.38 0.16 0.75
C GLN A 174 -10.88 0.46 0.80
N PHE A 175 -10.40 1.19 -0.21
CA PHE A 175 -9.02 1.65 -0.33
C PHE A 175 -8.96 3.16 -0.12
N THR A 176 -8.23 3.59 0.91
CA THR A 176 -8.03 5.02 1.20
C THR A 176 -6.54 5.32 1.19
N HIS A 177 -6.12 6.22 0.29
CA HIS A 177 -4.75 6.73 0.24
C HIS A 177 -4.70 8.15 0.81
N ILE A 178 -3.76 8.40 1.72
CA ILE A 178 -3.59 9.65 2.45
C ILE A 178 -2.18 10.20 2.15
N PRO A 179 -2.04 11.09 1.16
CA PRO A 179 -0.77 11.72 0.84
C PRO A 179 -0.27 12.60 1.99
N GLY A 180 1.02 12.51 2.32
CA GLY A 180 1.64 13.38 3.33
C GLY A 180 1.12 13.15 4.75
N ALA A 181 0.69 11.92 5.07
CA ALA A 181 0.11 11.56 6.36
C ALA A 181 1.04 11.78 7.57
N PHE A 182 2.35 11.90 7.35
CA PHE A 182 3.35 11.90 8.42
C PHE A 182 4.09 13.22 8.63
#